data_AF-A0A1I1LZ33-F1
#
_entry.id   AF-A0A1I1LZ33-F1
#
_cell.length_a   1.000
_cell.length_b   1.000
_cell.length_c   1.000
_cell.angle_alpha   90.00
_cell.angle_beta   90.00
_cell.angle_gamma   90.00
#
_symmetry.space_group_name_H-M   'P 1'
#
loop_
_entity.id
_entity.type
_entity.pdbx_description
1 polymer ?
#
loop_
_entity_poly.entity_id
_entity_poly.type
_entity_poly.pdbx_seq_one_letter_code
_entity_poly.pdbx_strand_id
1 'polypeptide(L)' 'MKKLALAAALSLAATATLAGGYEEPVIEPVIIEEETGTSGGGLWLPLLVFIVIGAAAASASN' A
#
# COMPACT_ATOMS: atom_id res chain seq x y z
N MET A 1 18.47 6.28 21.37
CA MET A 1 17.67 5.04 21.48
C MET A 1 16.20 5.18 21.03
N LYS A 2 15.63 6.39 20.93
CA LYS A 2 14.24 6.60 20.42
C LYS A 2 14.02 6.41 18.91
N LYS A 3 15.08 6.49 18.10
CA LYS A 3 15.00 6.35 16.63
C LYS A 3 14.72 4.91 16.18
N LEU A 4 15.20 3.92 16.94
CA LEU A 4 14.96 2.51 16.66
C LEU A 4 13.53 2.09 17.01
N ALA A 5 12.95 2.69 18.06
CA ALA A 5 11.56 2.44 18.41
C ALA A 5 10.59 2.90 17.31
N LEU A 6 10.83 4.06 16.71
CA LEU A 6 10.02 4.55 15.59
C LEU A 6 10.21 3.69 14.32
N ALA A 7 11.44 3.28 14.02
CA ALA A 7 11.73 2.41 12.89
C ALA A 7 11.08 1.02 13.04
N ALA A 8 11.13 0.45 14.24
CA ALA A 8 10.47 -0.82 14.56
C ALA A 8 8.94 -0.71 14.46
N ALA A 9 8.35 0.37 14.99
CA ALA A 9 6.91 0.61 14.89
C ALA A 9 6.44 0.75 13.43
N LEU A 10 7.21 1.46 12.59
CA LEU A 10 6.90 1.62 11.17
C LEU A 10 7.02 0.30 10.40
N SER A 11 8.04 -0.51 10.68
CA SER A 11 8.23 -1.82 10.05
C SER A 11 7.11 -2.80 10.41
N LEU A 12 6.58 -2.74 11.63
CA LEU A 12 5.45 -3.57 12.04
C LEU A 12 4.15 -3.11 11.37
N ALA A 13 3.92 -1.80 11.28
CA ALA A 13 2.74 -1.24 10.61
C ALA A 13 2.69 -1.57 9.10
N ALA A 14 3.85 -1.72 8.45
CA ALA A 14 3.94 -2.07 7.02
C ALA A 14 3.51 -3.51 6.68
N THR A 15 3.31 -4.39 7.67
CA THR A 15 2.93 -5.80 7.43
C THR A 15 1.49 -5.96 6.91
N ALA A 16 0.66 -4.92 7.02
CA ALA A 16 -0.77 -4.98 6.68
C ALA A 16 -1.10 -4.95 5.17
N THR A 17 -0.11 -4.81 4.27
CA THR A 17 -0.33 -4.72 2.82
C THR A 17 0.01 -6.00 2.06
N LEU A 18 0.22 -7.12 2.75
CA LEU A 18 0.43 -8.41 2.09
C LEU A 18 -0.89 -8.88 1.47
N ALA A 19 -1.02 -8.73 0.14
CA ALA A 19 -2.10 -9.31 -0.63
C ALA A 19 -2.17 -10.82 -0.29
N GLY A 20 -3.30 -11.24 0.28
CA GLY A 20 -3.52 -12.61 0.77
C GLY A 20 -3.19 -13.66 -0.30
N GLY A 21 -2.81 -14.86 0.15
CA GLY A 21 -2.39 -15.96 -0.71
C GLY A 21 -3.43 -16.28 -1.80
N TYR A 22 -2.95 -16.78 -2.93
CA TYR A 22 -3.80 -17.20 -4.05
C TYR A 22 -4.80 -18.27 -3.58
N GLU A 23 -6.07 -17.90 -3.51
CA GLU A 23 -7.18 -18.81 -3.26
C GLU A 23 -7.85 -19.13 -4.59
N GLU A 24 -8.09 -20.42 -4.84
CA GLU A 24 -8.57 -20.90 -6.14
C GLU A 24 -10.03 -20.45 -6.33
N PRO A 25 -10.30 -19.58 -7.32
CA PRO A 25 -11.61 -18.96 -7.46
C PRO A 25 -12.64 -20.00 -7.91
N VAL A 26 -13.75 -20.12 -7.18
CA VAL A 26 -14.89 -20.94 -7.59
C VAL A 26 -15.58 -20.24 -8.77
N ILE A 27 -15.45 -20.81 -9.98
CA ILE A 27 -15.98 -20.23 -11.22
C ILE A 27 -17.41 -20.73 -11.44
N GLU A 28 -18.40 -19.89 -11.14
CA GLU A 28 -19.76 -19.97 -11.69
C GLU A 28 -19.79 -19.33 -13.10
N PRO A 29 -20.68 -19.72 -14.03
CA PRO A 29 -20.70 -19.17 -15.39
C PRO A 29 -20.94 -17.65 -15.38
N VAL A 30 -19.90 -16.90 -15.77
CA VAL A 30 -19.76 -15.46 -15.62
C VAL A 30 -20.65 -14.70 -16.62
N ILE A 31 -21.63 -13.92 -16.12
CA ILE A 31 -22.06 -12.71 -16.81
C ILE A 31 -20.89 -11.74 -16.67
N ILE A 32 -20.20 -11.43 -17.77
CA ILE A 32 -19.00 -10.60 -17.78
C ILE A 32 -19.44 -9.16 -17.51
N GLU A 33 -19.60 -8.82 -16.23
CA GLU A 33 -19.46 -7.45 -15.79
C GLU A 33 -17.96 -7.19 -15.77
N GLU A 34 -17.48 -6.36 -16.70
CA GLU A 34 -16.13 -5.82 -16.67
C GLU A 34 -16.01 -4.94 -15.41
N GLU A 35 -15.82 -5.54 -14.23
CA GLU A 35 -15.23 -4.81 -13.12
C GLU A 35 -13.84 -4.40 -13.60
N THR A 36 -13.74 -3.15 -14.04
CA THR A 36 -12.49 -2.45 -14.26
C THR A 36 -11.83 -2.20 -12.91
N GLY A 37 -11.49 -3.30 -12.22
CA GLY A 37 -10.58 -3.34 -11.09
C GLY A 37 -9.25 -2.81 -11.59
N THR A 38 -9.05 -1.53 -11.33
CA THR A 38 -8.04 -0.69 -11.97
C THR A 38 -6.62 -1.28 -11.84
N SER A 39 -6.07 -1.78 -12.96
CA SER A 39 -4.66 -2.16 -13.06
C SER A 39 -3.71 -0.95 -13.02
N GLY A 40 -4.24 0.28 -13.00
CA GLY A 40 -3.47 1.54 -12.93
C GLY A 40 -3.74 2.41 -11.69
N GLY A 41 -4.81 2.15 -10.94
CA GLY A 41 -5.24 2.95 -9.78
C GLY A 41 -4.48 2.64 -8.50
N GLY A 42 -4.01 1.40 -8.35
CA GLY A 42 -3.28 0.94 -7.16
C GLY A 42 -1.93 1.62 -6.94
N LEU A 43 -1.35 2.28 -7.97
CA LEU A 43 -0.07 2.98 -7.87
C LEU A 43 -0.21 4.45 -7.44
N TRP A 44 -1.37 5.08 -7.66
CA TRP A 44 -1.55 6.50 -7.31
C TRP A 44 -1.52 6.72 -5.80
N LEU A 45 -2.15 5.83 -5.04
CA LEU A 45 -2.16 5.90 -3.58
C LEU A 45 -0.76 5.80 -2.97
N PRO A 46 0.11 4.81 -3.30
CA PRO A 46 1.47 4.76 -2.77
C PRO A 46 2.34 5.93 -3.25
N LEU A 47 2.20 6.39 -4.50
CA LEU A 47 2.93 7.57 -4.99
C LEU A 47 2.62 8.82 -4.16
N LEU A 48 1.34 9.07 -3.86
CA LEU A 48 0.95 10.20 -3.02
C LEU A 48 1.51 10.09 -1.60
N VAL A 49 1.50 8.89 -1.02
CA VAL A 49 2.10 8.64 0.30
C VAL A 49 3.61 8.94 0.29
N PHE A 50 4.34 8.52 -0.74
CA PHE A 50 5.77 8.82 -0.87
C PHE A 50 6.05 10.32 -1.00
N ILE A 51 5.23 11.06 -1.76
CA ILE A 51 5.36 12.51 -1.90
C ILE A 51 5.19 13.21 -0.55
N VAL A 52 4.17 12.85 0.23
CA VAL A 52 3.90 13.45 1.55
C VAL A 52 5.06 13.18 2.52
N ILE A 53 5.58 11.95 2.55
CA ILE A 53 6.73 11.59 3.39
C ILE A 53 7.98 12.38 2.98
N GLY A 54 8.26 12.48 1.68
CA GLY A 54 9.39 13.25 1.16
C GLY A 54 9.30 14.74 1.50
N ALA A 55 8.11 15.34 1.39
CA ALA A 55 7.87 16.73 1.76
C ALA A 55 8.07 16.96 3.27
N ALA A 56 7.51 16.09 4.12
CA ALA A 56 7.67 16.19 5.56
C ALA A 56 9.14 16.06 5.99
N ALA A 57 9.91 15.18 5.35
CA ALA A 57 11.35 15.02 5.61
C ALA A 57 12.16 16.25 5.18
N ALA A 58 11.82 16.87 4.04
CA ALA A 58 12.47 18.09 3.55
C ALA A 58 12.14 19.33 4.41
N SER A 59 10.92 19.41 4.94
CA SER A 59 10.50 20.49 5.85
C SER A 59 11.08 20.37 7.26
N ALA A 60 11.59 19.21 7.67
CA ALA A 60 12.14 18.97 9.01
C ALA A 60 13.63 19.31 9.15
N SER A 61 14.33 19.65 8.05
CA SER A 61 15.77 19.99 8.04
C SER A 61 16.06 21.49 7.98
N ASN A 62 15.09 22.34 8.34
CA ASN A 62 15.22 23.79 8.51
C ASN A 62 14.76 24.18 9.92
#